data_AF-A0A1F7W6C5-F1
#
_entry.id   AF-A0A1F7W6C5-F1
#
_cell.length_a   1.000
_cell.length_b   1.000
_cell.length_c   1.000
_cell.angle_alpha   90.00
_cell.angle_beta   90.00
_cell.angle_gamma   90.00
#
_symmetry.space_group_name_H-M   'P 1'
#
loop_
_entity.id
_entity.type
_entity.pdbx_description
1 polymer ?
#
loop_
_entity_poly.entity_id
_entity_poly.type
_entity_poly.pdbx_seq_one_letter_code
_entity_poly.pdbx_strand_id
1 'polypeptide(L)'
;MDLKQLYKKQISLTEWFEKIGHAQTEEMRLEDNEKRERLRVLNEHVGLPYDRPHQFTAADITERTPAFVAFLSKHGEELCALRLIPTEAQLPKLRMRGMSVADVTRDWFPAQGIDPGKYRADFVPHPSDHVWSTIFVVNEHGVFGEIIRGSHNQLTQGFHDGNGPIVFSHDFSAWTLSPDDTDARKYLADTLRMLRVDDLFTRFALAQTLNARFVRNHLVGYFETVASSAFGTWFIDYNRLLADLAAASVSVETSDAILCGRTGGAGRARGRVRVMLADQLEGATIVEGDILVCDMTTPDHLPLMRRAGAIVTDLGGILTHAAITCRELGKPCVVGTKSGTKVLAEGELVEVDADRGIIRRI
;
A
#
# COMPACT_ATOMS: atom_id res chain seq x y z
N MET A 1 -20.00 11.38 4.86
CA MET A 1 -18.63 11.67 4.39
C MET A 1 -18.51 11.26 2.93
N ASP A 2 -18.03 12.14 2.04
CA ASP A 2 -17.81 11.81 0.62
C ASP A 2 -16.43 11.17 0.44
N LEU A 3 -16.40 9.84 0.37
CA LEU A 3 -15.19 9.04 0.18
C LEU A 3 -14.36 9.48 -1.04
N LYS A 4 -15.00 10.01 -2.09
CA LYS A 4 -14.30 10.49 -3.29
C LYS A 4 -13.47 11.75 -3.02
N GLN A 5 -13.90 12.60 -2.10
CA GLN A 5 -13.13 13.79 -1.72
C GLN A 5 -11.92 13.44 -0.86
N LEU A 6 -12.06 12.49 0.08
CA LEU A 6 -10.91 12.03 0.86
C LEU A 6 -9.86 11.33 0.01
N TYR A 7 -10.29 10.58 -1.01
CA TYR A 7 -9.36 9.94 -1.94
C TYR A 7 -8.42 10.94 -2.63
N LYS A 8 -8.90 12.17 -2.91
CA LYS A 8 -8.08 13.23 -3.52
C LYS A 8 -7.01 13.78 -2.58
N LYS A 9 -7.17 13.64 -1.26
CA LYS A 9 -6.18 14.08 -0.26
C LYS A 9 -5.10 13.04 0.02
N GLN A 10 -5.28 11.80 -0.46
CA GLN A 10 -4.31 10.74 -0.21
C GLN A 10 -3.11 10.84 -1.14
N ILE A 11 -1.94 10.72 -0.54
CA ILE A 11 -0.63 10.73 -1.21
C ILE A 11 -0.04 9.31 -1.20
N SER A 12 1.03 9.09 -1.95
CA SER A 12 1.76 7.82 -1.94
C SER A 12 2.51 7.62 -0.61
N LEU A 13 2.84 6.36 -0.29
CA LEU A 13 3.62 6.04 0.90
C LEU A 13 4.96 6.78 0.95
N THR A 14 5.65 6.93 -0.18
CA THR A 14 6.90 7.70 -0.23
C THR A 14 6.70 9.16 0.18
N GLU A 15 5.60 9.79 -0.24
CA GLU A 15 5.28 11.17 0.15
C GLU A 15 4.89 11.27 1.65
N TRP A 16 4.32 10.20 2.23
CA TRP A 16 4.15 10.09 3.68
C TRP A 16 5.49 10.07 4.42
N PHE A 17 6.44 9.26 3.93
CA PHE A 17 7.78 9.13 4.50
C PHE A 17 8.55 10.45 4.47
N GLU A 18 8.45 11.19 3.36
CA GLU A 18 9.03 12.53 3.24
C GLU A 18 8.45 13.50 4.27
N LYS A 19 7.13 13.53 4.44
CA LYS A 19 6.47 14.42 5.41
C LYS A 19 6.82 14.08 6.86
N ILE A 20 7.05 12.81 7.19
CA ILE A 20 7.50 12.44 8.53
C ILE A 20 9.00 12.70 8.76
N GLY A 21 9.77 12.96 7.71
CA GLY A 21 11.22 13.15 7.78
C GLY A 21 11.97 11.83 7.98
N HIS A 22 11.49 10.74 7.37
CA HIS A 22 12.08 9.42 7.54
C HIS A 22 13.51 9.37 6.98
N ALA A 23 14.43 8.73 7.71
CA ALA A 23 15.85 8.68 7.33
C ALA A 23 16.09 8.04 5.95
N GLN A 24 15.26 7.06 5.58
CA GLN A 24 15.35 6.32 4.30
C GLN A 24 14.42 6.87 3.21
N THR A 25 13.97 8.13 3.29
CA THR A 25 13.03 8.70 2.31
C THR A 25 13.55 8.56 0.87
N GLU A 26 14.83 8.84 0.63
CA GLU A 26 15.42 8.77 -0.71
C GLU A 26 15.51 7.33 -1.22
N GLU A 27 15.90 6.38 -0.37
CA GLU A 27 15.95 4.95 -0.71
C GLU A 27 14.55 4.41 -1.05
N MET A 28 13.53 4.78 -0.26
CA MET A 28 12.13 4.43 -0.53
C MET A 28 11.61 5.03 -1.84
N ARG A 29 12.05 6.24 -2.18
CA ARG A 29 11.70 6.90 -3.45
C ARG A 29 12.31 6.15 -4.63
N LEU A 30 13.56 5.72 -4.51
CA LEU A 30 14.22 4.89 -5.52
C LEU A 30 13.53 3.52 -5.63
N GLU A 31 13.15 2.90 -4.50
CA GLU A 31 12.33 1.67 -4.50
C GLU A 31 11.02 1.88 -5.28
N ASP A 32 10.20 2.89 -5.02
CA ASP A 32 8.92 3.07 -5.74
C ASP A 32 9.10 3.43 -7.23
N ASN A 33 10.16 4.17 -7.59
CA ASN A 33 10.42 4.56 -8.97
C ASN A 33 10.81 3.34 -9.83
N GLU A 34 11.69 2.48 -9.31
CA GLU A 34 12.27 1.36 -10.05
C GLU A 34 11.55 0.02 -9.84
N LYS A 35 10.36 0.02 -9.22
CA LYS A 35 9.65 -1.23 -8.90
C LYS A 35 9.35 -2.13 -10.09
N ARG A 36 8.99 -1.56 -11.23
CA ARG A 36 8.71 -2.33 -12.46
C ARG A 36 9.99 -2.86 -13.10
N GLU A 37 11.12 -2.18 -12.89
CA GLU A 37 12.42 -2.67 -13.33
C GLU A 37 12.86 -3.87 -12.48
N ARG A 38 12.64 -3.82 -11.15
CA ARG A 38 12.85 -5.00 -10.29
C ARG A 38 11.96 -6.17 -10.69
N LEU A 39 10.68 -5.91 -10.97
CA LEU A 39 9.74 -6.94 -11.44
C LEU A 39 10.15 -7.51 -12.81
N ARG A 40 10.73 -6.69 -13.71
CA ARG A 40 11.31 -7.17 -14.98
C ARG A 40 12.45 -8.17 -14.72
N VAL A 41 13.38 -7.85 -13.83
CA VAL A 41 14.48 -8.76 -13.48
C VAL A 41 13.95 -10.06 -12.86
N LEU A 42 12.94 -9.99 -11.98
CA LEU A 42 12.29 -11.20 -11.44
C LEU A 42 11.59 -12.02 -12.54
N ASN A 43 10.93 -11.36 -13.48
CA ASN A 43 10.31 -12.03 -14.62
C ASN A 43 11.35 -12.80 -15.47
N GLU A 44 12.51 -12.20 -15.72
CA GLU A 44 13.58 -12.82 -16.52
C GLU A 44 14.21 -14.04 -15.84
N HIS A 45 14.32 -14.02 -14.51
CA HIS A 45 14.98 -15.07 -13.75
C HIS A 45 14.04 -16.20 -13.33
N VAL A 46 12.78 -15.88 -12.99
CA VAL A 46 11.83 -16.84 -12.39
C VAL A 46 10.45 -16.82 -13.04
N GLY A 47 10.24 -16.05 -14.10
CA GLY A 47 8.95 -15.98 -14.80
C GLY A 47 7.86 -15.26 -14.02
N LEU A 48 8.19 -14.48 -12.99
CA LEU A 48 7.23 -13.76 -12.16
C LEU A 48 6.36 -12.82 -13.03
N PRO A 49 5.03 -13.01 -13.11
CA PRO A 49 4.18 -12.18 -13.95
C PRO A 49 3.97 -10.80 -13.32
N TYR A 50 4.02 -9.74 -14.13
CA TYR A 50 3.88 -8.37 -13.64
C TYR A 50 3.20 -7.46 -14.68
N ASP A 51 2.78 -6.28 -14.23
CA ASP A 51 2.13 -5.25 -15.03
C ASP A 51 3.11 -4.52 -15.97
N ARG A 52 3.66 -5.26 -16.94
CA ARG A 52 4.71 -4.78 -17.84
C ARG A 52 4.29 -3.48 -18.54
N PRO A 53 4.99 -2.36 -18.31
CA PRO A 53 4.68 -1.11 -18.98
C PRO A 53 5.15 -1.13 -20.44
N HIS A 54 4.42 -0.41 -21.30
CA HIS A 54 4.98 0.09 -22.56
C HIS A 54 5.72 1.41 -22.26
N GLN A 55 7.03 1.42 -22.49
CA GLN A 55 7.89 2.54 -22.11
C GLN A 55 8.25 3.40 -23.32
N PHE A 56 8.15 4.71 -23.12
CA PHE A 56 8.51 5.75 -24.08
C PHE A 56 9.21 6.90 -23.36
N THR A 57 9.86 7.79 -24.10
CA THR A 57 10.14 9.14 -23.60
C THR A 57 8.87 10.00 -23.74
N ALA A 58 8.74 11.08 -22.96
CA ALA A 58 7.65 12.03 -23.19
C ALA A 58 7.79 12.75 -24.55
N ALA A 59 9.02 12.88 -25.06
CA ALA A 59 9.30 13.36 -26.42
C ALA A 59 8.66 12.46 -27.48
N ASP A 60 8.75 11.13 -27.35
CA ASP A 60 8.12 10.18 -28.29
C ASP A 60 6.62 10.43 -28.49
N ILE A 61 5.92 10.80 -27.41
CA ILE A 61 4.49 11.11 -27.41
C ILE A 61 4.23 12.39 -28.22
N THR A 62 5.04 13.42 -27.96
CA THR A 62 4.90 14.76 -28.57
C THR A 62 5.25 14.73 -30.06
N GLU A 63 6.36 14.06 -30.39
CA GLU A 63 6.90 13.93 -31.75
C GLU A 63 6.16 12.87 -32.57
N ARG A 64 5.30 12.07 -31.93
CA ARG A 64 4.59 10.94 -32.54
C ARG A 64 5.55 10.03 -33.30
N THR A 65 6.58 9.55 -32.62
CA THR A 65 7.56 8.65 -33.23
C THR A 65 6.87 7.40 -33.79
N PRO A 66 7.41 6.75 -34.84
CA PRO A 66 6.75 5.60 -35.48
C PRO A 66 6.40 4.49 -34.49
N ALA A 67 7.27 4.24 -33.50
CA ALA A 67 7.03 3.27 -32.44
C ALA A 67 5.82 3.65 -31.58
N PHE A 68 5.71 4.92 -31.19
CA PHE A 68 4.59 5.41 -30.40
C PHE A 68 3.27 5.40 -31.20
N VAL A 69 3.29 5.77 -32.49
CA VAL A 69 2.11 5.69 -33.36
C VAL A 69 1.62 4.26 -33.52
N ALA A 70 2.53 3.30 -33.69
CA ALA A 70 2.17 1.88 -33.76
C ALA A 70 1.56 1.37 -32.46
N PHE A 71 2.12 1.77 -31.30
CA PHE A 71 1.55 1.48 -29.99
C PHE A 71 0.15 2.07 -29.84
N LEU A 72 -0.02 3.36 -30.14
CA LEU A 72 -1.30 4.06 -30.05
C LEU A 72 -2.36 3.44 -30.96
N SER A 73 -1.98 3.03 -32.18
CA SER A 73 -2.91 2.37 -33.11
C SER A 73 -3.40 1.02 -32.60
N LYS A 74 -2.58 0.30 -31.83
CA LYS A 74 -2.90 -1.04 -31.32
C LYS A 74 -3.64 -1.00 -29.98
N HIS A 75 -3.22 -0.09 -29.09
CA HIS A 75 -3.65 -0.05 -27.69
C HIS A 75 -4.52 1.17 -27.36
N GLY A 76 -4.89 1.99 -28.35
CA GLY A 76 -5.57 3.28 -28.14
C GLY A 76 -6.81 3.21 -27.26
N GLU A 77 -7.63 2.18 -27.41
CA GLU A 77 -8.87 1.97 -26.65
C GLU A 77 -8.66 1.28 -25.29
N GLU A 78 -7.46 0.75 -25.03
CA GLU A 78 -7.16 0.06 -23.78
C GLU A 78 -6.99 1.05 -22.63
N LEU A 79 -7.55 0.73 -21.46
CA LEU A 79 -7.33 1.52 -20.25
C LEU A 79 -5.88 1.39 -19.79
N CYS A 80 -5.31 2.51 -19.35
CA CYS A 80 -3.96 2.54 -18.82
C CYS A 80 -3.84 3.37 -17.55
N ALA A 81 -2.73 3.14 -16.85
CA ALA A 81 -2.15 4.10 -15.92
C ALA A 81 -0.88 4.68 -16.55
N LEU A 82 -0.93 5.96 -16.93
CA LEU A 82 0.24 6.68 -17.40
C LEU A 82 1.03 7.22 -16.21
N ARG A 83 2.32 6.93 -16.16
CA ARG A 83 3.27 7.53 -15.20
C ARG A 83 4.30 8.34 -15.98
N LEU A 84 4.39 9.63 -15.66
CA LEU A 84 5.49 10.49 -16.12
C LEU A 84 6.53 10.56 -15.00
N ILE A 85 7.67 9.94 -15.25
CA ILE A 85 8.77 9.81 -14.29
C ILE A 85 9.87 10.78 -14.70
N PRO A 86 10.22 11.74 -13.85
CA PRO A 86 11.21 12.75 -14.20
C PRO A 86 12.61 12.13 -14.27
N THR A 87 13.41 12.58 -15.23
CA THR A 87 14.83 12.23 -15.33
C THR A 87 15.71 13.08 -14.41
N GLU A 88 15.14 14.16 -13.85
CA GLU A 88 15.78 15.09 -12.93
C GLU A 88 15.05 15.08 -11.56
N ALA A 89 15.80 15.06 -10.45
CA ALA A 89 15.21 14.87 -9.12
C ALA A 89 14.27 16.00 -8.67
N GLN A 90 14.50 17.24 -9.12
CA GLN A 90 13.71 18.42 -8.75
C GLN A 90 12.32 18.50 -9.40
N LEU A 91 12.02 17.64 -10.37
CA LEU A 91 10.76 17.68 -11.10
C LEU A 91 9.70 16.76 -10.47
N PRO A 92 8.41 17.12 -10.53
CA PRO A 92 7.35 16.31 -9.94
C PRO A 92 7.07 15.07 -10.80
N LYS A 93 6.83 13.94 -10.15
CA LYS A 93 6.25 12.75 -10.80
C LYS A 93 4.76 12.97 -11.02
N LEU A 94 4.30 12.74 -12.25
CA LEU A 94 2.88 12.90 -12.61
C LEU A 94 2.25 11.56 -12.95
N ARG A 95 0.96 11.41 -12.68
CA ARG A 95 0.24 10.15 -12.89
C ARG A 95 -1.23 10.36 -13.24
N MET A 96 -1.71 9.52 -14.14
CA MET A 96 -3.12 9.38 -14.54
C MET A 96 -3.49 7.90 -14.45
N ARG A 97 -4.73 7.58 -14.07
CA ARG A 97 -5.26 6.22 -14.11
C ARG A 97 -6.68 6.19 -14.67
N GLY A 98 -7.01 5.16 -15.43
CA GLY A 98 -8.38 4.85 -15.81
C GLY A 98 -8.89 5.60 -17.05
N MET A 99 -8.01 6.25 -17.82
CA MET A 99 -8.31 6.71 -19.18
C MET A 99 -7.75 5.73 -20.20
N SER A 100 -8.33 5.72 -21.39
CA SER A 100 -7.76 5.00 -22.53
C SER A 100 -6.39 5.60 -22.90
N VAL A 101 -5.53 4.80 -23.55
CA VAL A 101 -4.23 5.28 -24.06
C VAL A 101 -4.44 6.48 -25.00
N ALA A 102 -5.47 6.46 -25.84
CA ALA A 102 -5.78 7.55 -26.75
C ALA A 102 -6.21 8.83 -26.02
N ASP A 103 -7.10 8.72 -25.03
CA ASP A 103 -7.61 9.88 -24.31
C ASP A 103 -6.54 10.51 -23.41
N VAL A 104 -5.71 9.71 -22.74
CA VAL A 104 -4.63 10.27 -21.92
C VAL A 104 -3.61 11.01 -22.79
N THR A 105 -3.27 10.47 -23.96
CA THR A 105 -2.33 11.10 -24.87
C THR A 105 -2.89 12.39 -25.49
N ARG A 106 -4.18 12.42 -25.78
CA ARG A 106 -4.85 13.57 -26.41
C ARG A 106 -5.18 14.68 -25.41
N ASP A 107 -5.67 14.33 -24.23
CA ASP A 107 -6.33 15.27 -23.33
C ASP A 107 -5.47 15.55 -22.08
N TRP A 108 -5.03 14.50 -21.37
CA TRP A 108 -4.36 14.68 -20.08
C TRP A 108 -2.87 15.06 -20.21
N PHE A 109 -2.12 14.38 -21.08
CA PHE A 109 -0.68 14.58 -21.25
C PHE A 109 -0.35 16.03 -21.67
N PRO A 110 -1.00 16.64 -22.68
CA PRO A 110 -0.72 18.02 -23.07
C PRO A 110 -1.05 19.04 -21.98
N ALA A 111 -2.07 18.76 -21.15
CA ALA A 111 -2.49 19.65 -20.07
C ALA A 111 -1.47 19.78 -18.94
N GLN A 112 -0.47 18.88 -18.86
CA GLN A 112 0.55 18.94 -17.81
C GLN A 112 1.59 20.04 -18.03
N GLY A 113 1.76 20.53 -19.26
CA GLY A 113 2.71 21.60 -19.57
C GLY A 113 4.17 21.28 -19.22
N ILE A 114 4.55 19.99 -19.27
CA ILE A 114 5.91 19.53 -18.96
C ILE A 114 6.88 19.77 -20.12
N ASP A 115 8.18 19.80 -19.82
CA ASP A 115 9.25 19.64 -20.82
C ASP A 115 9.40 18.15 -21.19
N PRO A 116 9.04 17.73 -22.42
CA PRO A 116 9.06 16.31 -22.80
C PRO A 116 10.44 15.66 -22.77
N GLY A 117 11.52 16.45 -22.87
CA GLY A 117 12.90 15.93 -22.81
C GLY A 117 13.32 15.46 -21.41
N LYS A 118 12.52 15.78 -20.38
CA LYS A 118 12.87 15.53 -18.97
C LYS A 118 12.05 14.43 -18.31
N TYR A 119 11.28 13.67 -19.10
CA TYR A 119 10.39 12.65 -18.56
C TYR A 119 10.43 11.36 -19.38
N ARG A 120 10.42 10.24 -18.65
CA ARG A 120 10.02 8.92 -19.16
C ARG A 120 8.51 8.77 -18.99
N ALA A 121 7.86 8.15 -19.96
CA ALA A 121 6.45 7.82 -19.95
C ALA A 121 6.24 6.30 -19.91
N ASP A 122 5.72 5.79 -18.79
CA ASP A 122 5.36 4.38 -18.63
C ASP A 122 3.83 4.25 -18.79
N PHE A 123 3.37 3.60 -19.86
CA PHE A 123 1.96 3.20 -20.02
C PHE A 123 1.75 1.80 -19.44
N VAL A 124 1.19 1.75 -18.24
CA VAL A 124 0.92 0.50 -17.52
C VAL A 124 -0.48 0.02 -17.89
N PRO A 125 -0.68 -1.24 -18.30
CA PRO A 125 -2.01 -1.79 -18.54
C PRO A 125 -2.89 -1.69 -17.30
N HIS A 126 -4.15 -1.27 -17.46
CA HIS A 126 -5.09 -1.14 -16.35
C HIS A 126 -6.29 -2.07 -16.56
N PRO A 127 -6.50 -3.09 -15.70
CA PRO A 127 -7.69 -3.93 -15.81
C PRO A 127 -8.98 -3.14 -15.64
N SER A 128 -10.03 -3.60 -16.30
CA SER A 128 -11.41 -3.13 -16.07
C SER A 128 -12.12 -3.91 -14.95
N ASP A 129 -11.66 -5.13 -14.64
CA ASP A 129 -12.17 -5.98 -13.57
C ASP A 129 -11.10 -6.36 -12.53
N HIS A 130 -11.52 -6.54 -11.28
CA HIS A 130 -10.65 -6.94 -10.18
C HIS A 130 -11.20 -8.21 -9.53
N VAL A 131 -10.57 -9.35 -9.82
CA VAL A 131 -10.87 -10.65 -9.20
C VAL A 131 -10.36 -10.66 -7.76
N TRP A 132 -9.08 -10.32 -7.59
CA TRP A 132 -8.42 -10.16 -6.30
C TRP A 132 -7.40 -9.03 -6.36
N SER A 133 -7.24 -8.31 -5.25
CA SER A 133 -6.05 -7.50 -5.00
C SER A 133 -5.45 -7.94 -3.66
N THR A 134 -4.13 -7.90 -3.54
CA THR A 134 -3.44 -8.21 -2.29
C THR A 134 -2.32 -7.24 -1.97
N ILE A 135 -2.10 -7.02 -0.67
CA ILE A 135 -0.85 -6.45 -0.13
C ILE A 135 -0.36 -7.38 0.96
N PHE A 136 0.92 -7.76 0.93
CA PHE A 136 1.46 -8.71 1.89
C PHE A 136 2.98 -8.63 2.02
N VAL A 137 3.48 -9.18 3.12
CA VAL A 137 4.89 -9.28 3.42
C VAL A 137 5.28 -10.75 3.51
N VAL A 138 6.47 -11.08 3.04
CA VAL A 138 7.15 -12.37 3.22
C VAL A 138 8.47 -12.10 3.94
N ASN A 139 8.68 -12.69 5.12
CA ASN A 139 9.93 -12.57 5.89
C ASN A 139 10.18 -13.81 6.78
N GLU A 140 11.17 -13.75 7.68
CA GLU A 140 11.52 -14.85 8.60
C GLU A 140 10.38 -15.34 9.48
N HIS A 141 9.38 -14.49 9.75
CA HIS A 141 8.25 -14.81 10.62
C HIS A 141 7.08 -15.44 9.87
N GLY A 142 7.09 -15.45 8.54
CA GLY A 142 6.00 -16.00 7.73
C GLY A 142 5.60 -15.09 6.57
N VAL A 143 4.38 -15.31 6.13
CA VAL A 143 3.67 -14.47 5.17
C VAL A 143 2.46 -13.88 5.85
N PHE A 144 2.19 -12.59 5.71
CA PHE A 144 0.98 -11.99 6.26
C PHE A 144 0.54 -10.80 5.42
N GLY A 145 -0.76 -10.53 5.40
CA GLY A 145 -1.29 -9.44 4.60
C GLY A 145 -2.80 -9.39 4.54
N GLU A 146 -3.28 -8.76 3.48
CA GLU A 146 -4.69 -8.47 3.24
C GLU A 146 -5.03 -8.76 1.77
N ILE A 147 -6.20 -9.36 1.56
CA ILE A 147 -6.75 -9.67 0.24
C ILE A 147 -8.20 -9.19 0.14
N ILE A 148 -8.58 -8.61 -1.00
CA ILE A 148 -9.95 -8.10 -1.24
C ILE A 148 -10.42 -8.36 -2.66
N ARG A 149 -11.71 -8.63 -2.84
CA ARG A 149 -12.38 -8.58 -4.15
C ARG A 149 -12.67 -7.13 -4.49
N GLY A 150 -11.69 -6.46 -5.07
CA GLY A 150 -11.76 -5.02 -5.30
C GLY A 150 -10.42 -4.47 -5.78
N SER A 151 -10.36 -3.16 -5.94
CA SER A 151 -9.17 -2.48 -6.43
C SER A 151 -8.10 -2.36 -5.34
N HIS A 152 -6.83 -2.46 -5.74
CA HIS A 152 -5.69 -2.44 -4.83
C HIS A 152 -5.62 -1.19 -3.93
N ASN A 153 -6.09 -0.03 -4.40
CA ASN A 153 -6.15 1.20 -3.59
C ASN A 153 -6.98 1.08 -2.30
N GLN A 154 -7.94 0.17 -2.26
CA GLN A 154 -8.76 -0.11 -1.08
C GLN A 154 -7.89 -0.67 0.05
N LEU A 155 -6.85 -1.42 -0.30
CA LEU A 155 -5.91 -2.01 0.65
C LEU A 155 -4.87 -1.00 1.14
N THR A 156 -4.31 -0.17 0.26
CA THR A 156 -3.27 0.79 0.66
C THR A 156 -3.82 2.00 1.41
N GLN A 157 -5.03 2.45 1.06
CA GLN A 157 -5.67 3.62 1.65
C GLN A 157 -6.70 3.27 2.74
N GLY A 158 -7.14 2.01 2.83
CA GLY A 158 -8.09 1.55 3.84
C GLY A 158 -9.57 1.83 3.52
N PHE A 159 -9.92 2.17 2.29
CA PHE A 159 -11.29 2.46 1.87
C PHE A 159 -11.99 1.21 1.32
N HIS A 160 -13.01 0.72 1.99
CA HIS A 160 -13.84 -0.36 1.45
C HIS A 160 -15.33 -0.18 1.80
N ASP A 161 -16.17 -0.14 0.76
CA ASP A 161 -17.63 -0.14 0.88
C ASP A 161 -18.10 -1.60 0.94
N GLY A 162 -18.64 -2.04 2.08
CA GLY A 162 -19.14 -3.41 2.27
C GLY A 162 -18.15 -4.36 2.96
N ASN A 163 -17.98 -5.58 2.43
CA ASN A 163 -17.12 -6.58 3.03
C ASN A 163 -15.64 -6.12 2.96
N GLY A 164 -15.06 -5.87 4.13
CA GLY A 164 -13.66 -5.48 4.25
C GLY A 164 -12.68 -6.57 3.81
N PRO A 165 -11.39 -6.26 3.74
CA PRO A 165 -10.36 -7.21 3.32
C PRO A 165 -10.32 -8.42 4.26
N ILE A 166 -10.03 -9.58 3.67
CA ILE A 166 -9.68 -10.78 4.40
C ILE A 166 -8.23 -10.63 4.86
N VAL A 167 -8.03 -10.78 6.16
CA VAL A 167 -6.72 -10.84 6.77
C VAL A 167 -6.17 -12.23 6.60
N PHE A 168 -4.90 -12.36 6.28
CA PHE A 168 -4.28 -13.68 6.24
C PHE A 168 -2.89 -13.72 6.85
N SER A 169 -2.51 -14.91 7.29
CA SER A 169 -1.15 -15.25 7.65
C SER A 169 -0.82 -16.70 7.27
N HIS A 170 0.47 -16.98 7.10
CA HIS A 170 1.00 -18.30 6.79
C HIS A 170 2.40 -18.46 7.38
N ASP A 171 2.60 -19.44 8.26
CA ASP A 171 3.88 -19.74 8.93
C ASP A 171 4.81 -20.65 8.10
N PHE A 172 4.60 -20.66 6.78
CA PHE A 172 5.15 -21.60 5.81
C PHE A 172 4.67 -23.06 5.96
N SER A 173 3.66 -23.32 6.80
CA SER A 173 3.06 -24.64 7.02
C SER A 173 1.54 -24.61 6.91
N ALA A 174 0.89 -23.65 7.57
CA ALA A 174 -0.56 -23.54 7.65
C ALA A 174 -1.05 -22.11 7.39
N TRP A 175 -2.18 -22.00 6.68
CA TRP A 175 -2.85 -20.74 6.37
C TRP A 175 -3.92 -20.41 7.42
N THR A 176 -3.90 -19.18 7.92
CA THR A 176 -4.97 -18.58 8.74
C THR A 176 -5.59 -17.43 7.97
N LEU A 177 -6.91 -17.45 7.77
CA LEU A 177 -7.66 -16.39 7.11
C LEU A 177 -8.80 -15.91 8.02
N SER A 178 -9.08 -14.62 8.01
CA SER A 178 -10.19 -14.02 8.76
C SER A 178 -10.86 -12.90 7.94
N PRO A 179 -12.13 -13.08 7.49
CA PRO A 179 -12.90 -14.33 7.57
C PRO A 179 -12.26 -15.45 6.73
N ASP A 180 -12.59 -16.71 7.01
CA ASP A 180 -12.12 -17.83 6.18
C ASP A 180 -12.79 -17.79 4.78
N ASP A 181 -12.00 -18.04 3.74
CA ASP A 181 -12.43 -18.02 2.36
C ASP A 181 -11.55 -18.97 1.53
N THR A 182 -12.18 -19.95 0.88
CA THR A 182 -11.47 -21.01 0.15
C THR A 182 -10.84 -20.50 -1.16
N ASP A 183 -11.50 -19.57 -1.85
CA ASP A 183 -11.00 -18.98 -3.09
C ASP A 183 -9.79 -18.09 -2.82
N ALA A 184 -9.88 -17.26 -1.76
CA ALA A 184 -8.78 -16.44 -1.30
C ALA A 184 -7.58 -17.31 -0.91
N ARG A 185 -7.81 -18.39 -0.15
CA ARG A 185 -6.75 -19.33 0.25
C ARG A 185 -6.05 -19.95 -0.97
N LYS A 186 -6.81 -20.37 -1.98
CA LYS A 186 -6.25 -20.93 -3.22
C LYS A 186 -5.41 -19.87 -3.96
N TYR A 187 -5.96 -18.68 -4.15
CA TYR A 187 -5.26 -17.56 -4.79
C TYR A 187 -3.93 -17.22 -4.09
N LEU A 188 -3.96 -17.12 -2.76
CA LEU A 188 -2.78 -16.81 -1.95
C LEU A 188 -1.72 -17.91 -2.01
N ALA A 189 -2.13 -19.18 -2.00
CA ALA A 189 -1.22 -20.31 -2.16
C ALA A 189 -0.54 -20.31 -3.54
N ASP A 190 -1.29 -20.01 -4.60
CA ASP A 190 -0.75 -19.90 -5.96
C ASP A 190 0.21 -18.72 -6.09
N THR A 191 -0.15 -17.56 -5.52
CA THR A 191 0.70 -16.36 -5.46
C THR A 191 2.00 -16.62 -4.70
N LEU A 192 1.93 -17.27 -3.54
CA LEU A 192 3.12 -17.59 -2.74
C LEU A 192 4.05 -18.57 -3.48
N ARG A 193 3.49 -19.52 -4.25
CA ARG A 193 4.28 -20.44 -5.08
C ARG A 193 5.09 -19.71 -6.14
N MET A 194 4.57 -18.63 -6.73
CA MET A 194 5.30 -17.82 -7.71
C MET A 194 6.52 -17.11 -7.11
N LEU A 195 6.55 -16.90 -5.79
CA LEU A 195 7.68 -16.28 -5.08
C LEU A 195 8.73 -17.30 -4.62
N ARG A 196 8.49 -18.60 -4.82
CA ARG A 196 9.42 -19.66 -4.44
C ARG A 196 10.47 -19.87 -5.53
N VAL A 197 11.74 -19.80 -5.13
CA VAL A 197 12.92 -19.98 -5.99
C VAL A 197 13.78 -21.10 -5.39
N ASP A 198 13.53 -22.33 -5.84
CA ASP A 198 14.26 -23.50 -5.32
C ASP A 198 15.72 -23.55 -5.82
N ASP A 199 15.96 -23.14 -7.08
CA ASP A 199 17.29 -23.13 -7.67
C ASP A 199 18.26 -22.18 -6.94
N LEU A 200 19.42 -22.71 -6.56
CA LEU A 200 20.41 -21.98 -5.77
C LEU A 200 21.13 -20.92 -6.61
N PHE A 201 21.41 -21.20 -7.89
CA PHE A 201 22.10 -20.27 -8.77
C PHE A 201 21.21 -19.06 -9.10
N THR A 202 19.93 -19.29 -9.37
CA THR A 202 18.94 -18.23 -9.56
C THR A 202 18.82 -17.35 -8.32
N ARG A 203 18.77 -17.92 -7.12
CA ARG A 203 18.78 -17.12 -5.87
C ARG A 203 20.04 -16.31 -5.70
N PHE A 204 21.21 -16.90 -5.98
CA PHE A 204 22.48 -16.17 -5.93
C PHE A 204 22.51 -15.01 -6.93
N ALA A 205 22.06 -15.24 -8.16
CA ALA A 205 21.98 -14.20 -9.20
C ALA A 205 21.02 -13.05 -8.80
N LEU A 206 19.86 -13.38 -8.23
CA LEU A 206 18.91 -12.39 -7.73
C LEU A 206 19.46 -11.63 -6.50
N ALA A 207 20.20 -12.30 -5.62
CA ALA A 207 20.87 -11.66 -4.50
C ALA A 207 21.93 -10.65 -4.97
N GLN A 208 22.70 -10.98 -6.02
CA GLN A 208 23.69 -10.05 -6.59
C GLN A 208 23.03 -8.89 -7.35
N THR A 209 22.02 -9.17 -8.17
CA THR A 209 21.40 -8.15 -9.06
C THR A 209 20.44 -7.24 -8.31
N LEU A 210 19.63 -7.80 -7.42
CA LEU A 210 18.53 -7.10 -6.74
C LEU A 210 18.73 -7.01 -5.23
N ASN A 211 19.89 -7.37 -4.65
CA ASN A 211 20.02 -7.52 -3.20
C ASN A 211 18.86 -8.32 -2.58
N ALA A 212 18.36 -9.31 -3.32
CA ALA A 212 17.20 -10.10 -2.93
C ALA A 212 17.56 -11.02 -1.76
N ARG A 213 16.69 -11.06 -0.75
CA ARG A 213 16.78 -12.00 0.37
C ARG A 213 15.79 -13.14 0.17
N PHE A 214 16.08 -14.29 0.77
CA PHE A 214 15.22 -15.47 0.70
C PHE A 214 15.03 -16.13 2.06
N VAL A 215 13.82 -16.60 2.34
CA VAL A 215 13.43 -17.37 3.53
C VAL A 215 12.71 -18.63 3.10
N ARG A 216 13.18 -19.81 3.53
CA ARG A 216 12.61 -21.11 3.10
C ARG A 216 12.38 -21.17 1.57
N ASN A 217 13.35 -20.69 0.79
CA ASN A 217 13.33 -20.54 -0.67
C ASN A 217 12.31 -19.53 -1.23
N HIS A 218 11.59 -18.76 -0.42
CA HIS A 218 10.69 -17.71 -0.88
C HIS A 218 11.38 -16.36 -0.87
N LEU A 219 11.11 -15.54 -1.89
CA LEU A 219 11.60 -14.17 -1.98
C LEU A 219 11.06 -13.32 -0.82
N VAL A 220 11.95 -12.70 -0.07
CA VAL A 220 11.64 -11.79 1.05
C VAL A 220 11.31 -10.41 0.51
N GLY A 221 10.23 -9.80 0.99
CA GLY A 221 9.71 -8.55 0.45
C GLY A 221 8.34 -8.14 0.97
N TYR A 222 8.00 -6.88 0.70
CA TYR A 222 6.62 -6.42 0.59
C TYR A 222 6.17 -6.53 -0.86
N PHE A 223 4.97 -7.05 -1.09
CA PHE A 223 4.42 -7.34 -2.40
C PHE A 223 3.00 -6.80 -2.53
N GLU A 224 2.70 -6.35 -3.75
CA GLU A 224 1.35 -5.97 -4.15
C GLU A 224 0.98 -6.76 -5.40
N THR A 225 -0.22 -7.34 -5.41
CA THR A 225 -0.73 -8.04 -6.61
C THR A 225 -2.13 -7.57 -6.95
N VAL A 226 -2.45 -7.66 -8.24
CA VAL A 226 -3.80 -7.54 -8.77
C VAL A 226 -4.06 -8.72 -9.68
N ALA A 227 -5.29 -9.20 -9.68
CA ALA A 227 -5.74 -10.24 -10.56
C ALA A 227 -7.00 -9.83 -11.29
N SER A 228 -7.04 -10.16 -12.57
CA SER A 228 -8.20 -9.97 -13.45
C SER A 228 -8.53 -11.26 -14.17
N SER A 229 -9.74 -11.33 -14.72
CA SER A 229 -10.14 -12.42 -15.60
C SER A 229 -9.32 -12.48 -16.90
N ALA A 230 -8.78 -11.34 -17.35
CA ALA A 230 -8.07 -11.24 -18.63
C ALA A 230 -6.62 -11.73 -18.57
N PHE A 231 -5.91 -11.51 -17.46
CA PHE A 231 -4.46 -11.77 -17.39
C PHE A 231 -4.01 -12.57 -16.17
N GLY A 232 -4.94 -13.04 -15.33
CA GLY A 232 -4.60 -13.76 -14.10
C GLY A 232 -3.92 -12.83 -13.10
N THR A 233 -2.93 -13.34 -12.36
CA THR A 233 -2.23 -12.59 -11.30
C THR A 233 -1.03 -11.84 -11.84
N TRP A 234 -0.98 -10.54 -11.59
CA TRP A 234 0.21 -9.70 -11.81
C TRP A 234 0.70 -9.12 -10.49
N PHE A 235 2.01 -9.17 -10.30
CA PHE A 235 2.70 -8.36 -9.32
C PHE A 235 2.79 -6.93 -9.84
N ILE A 236 2.45 -5.96 -8.98
CA ILE A 236 2.49 -4.52 -9.30
C ILE A 236 3.48 -3.76 -8.42
N ASP A 237 3.97 -4.41 -7.37
CA ASP A 237 5.05 -3.92 -6.53
C ASP A 237 5.86 -5.09 -5.93
N TYR A 238 7.15 -4.81 -5.73
CA TYR A 238 8.09 -5.58 -4.93
C TYR A 238 9.03 -4.59 -4.24
N ASN A 239 8.83 -4.38 -2.94
CA ASN A 239 9.65 -3.48 -2.13
C ASN A 239 10.48 -4.26 -1.11
N ARG A 240 11.80 -4.04 -1.15
CA ARG A 240 12.76 -4.78 -0.29
C ARG A 240 12.89 -4.18 1.11
N LEU A 241 12.68 -2.87 1.23
CA LEU A 241 12.87 -2.12 2.47
C LEU A 241 11.70 -2.28 3.43
N LEU A 242 10.51 -2.59 2.91
CA LEU A 242 9.30 -2.84 3.71
C LEU A 242 9.16 -4.31 4.14
N ALA A 243 10.15 -5.16 3.85
CA ALA A 243 10.08 -6.59 4.18
C ALA A 243 10.17 -6.88 5.69
N ASP A 244 10.83 -5.99 6.44
CA ASP A 244 11.05 -6.17 7.88
C ASP A 244 9.91 -5.60 8.73
N LEU A 245 8.79 -5.23 8.09
CA LEU A 245 7.54 -4.94 8.78
C LEU A 245 7.14 -6.16 9.63
N ALA A 246 6.94 -5.94 10.92
CA ALA A 246 6.51 -7.00 11.83
C ALA A 246 5.08 -7.43 11.51
N ALA A 247 4.83 -8.74 11.58
CA ALA A 247 3.50 -9.30 11.47
C ALA A 247 2.61 -8.76 12.59
N ALA A 248 1.45 -8.22 12.22
CA ALA A 248 0.44 -7.85 13.21
C ALA A 248 -0.12 -9.11 13.87
N SER A 249 -0.18 -9.13 15.20
CA SER A 249 -0.93 -10.14 15.95
C SER A 249 -2.43 -10.00 15.62
N VAL A 250 -3.09 -11.14 15.38
CA VAL A 250 -4.55 -11.18 15.32
C VAL A 250 -5.06 -11.09 16.76
N SER A 251 -6.06 -10.23 16.98
CA SER A 251 -6.63 -9.97 18.29
C SER A 251 -7.23 -11.23 18.92
N VAL A 252 -7.07 -11.32 20.24
CA VAL A 252 -7.81 -12.25 21.09
C VAL A 252 -8.97 -11.45 21.66
N GLU A 253 -10.21 -11.83 21.37
CA GLU A 253 -11.38 -11.26 22.04
C GLU A 253 -11.22 -11.45 23.57
N THR A 254 -11.24 -10.34 24.30
CA THR A 254 -11.14 -10.35 25.76
C THR A 254 -12.36 -9.67 26.34
N SER A 255 -12.95 -10.24 27.40
CA SER A 255 -14.17 -9.76 28.05
C SER A 255 -14.15 -8.29 28.47
N ASP A 256 -12.96 -7.70 28.63
CA ASP A 256 -12.79 -6.36 29.21
C ASP A 256 -12.44 -5.29 28.17
N ALA A 257 -12.40 -5.62 26.87
CA ALA A 257 -12.16 -4.65 25.81
C ALA A 257 -13.47 -3.94 25.41
N ILE A 258 -13.45 -2.61 25.36
CA ILE A 258 -14.60 -1.82 24.88
C ILE A 258 -14.65 -1.74 23.36
N LEU A 259 -13.50 -1.92 22.72
CA LEU A 259 -13.34 -1.85 21.28
C LEU A 259 -12.14 -2.72 20.90
N CYS A 260 -12.27 -3.41 19.77
CA CYS A 260 -11.20 -4.20 19.18
C CYS A 260 -10.93 -3.70 17.76
N GLY A 261 -9.68 -3.83 17.33
CA GLY A 261 -9.25 -3.58 15.97
C GLY A 261 -8.05 -4.45 15.65
N ARG A 262 -7.20 -3.96 14.77
CA ARG A 262 -6.00 -4.66 14.30
C ARG A 262 -4.76 -3.86 14.62
N THR A 263 -3.67 -4.53 14.93
CA THR A 263 -2.41 -3.88 15.30
C THR A 263 -1.77 -3.22 14.08
N GLY A 264 -1.89 -1.90 14.00
CA GLY A 264 -1.16 -1.07 13.04
C GLY A 264 0.28 -0.81 13.48
N GLY A 265 0.51 -0.64 14.79
CA GLY A 265 1.83 -0.47 15.40
C GLY A 265 1.82 -1.00 16.83
N ALA A 266 2.80 -1.82 17.20
CA ALA A 266 2.85 -2.48 18.50
C ALA A 266 3.13 -1.49 19.65
N GLY A 267 2.86 -1.92 20.88
CA GLY A 267 3.07 -1.15 22.10
C GLY A 267 1.77 -0.77 22.81
N ARG A 268 1.91 0.01 23.88
CA ARG A 268 0.80 0.43 24.75
C ARG A 268 0.91 1.90 25.11
N ALA A 269 -0.24 2.56 25.22
CA ALA A 269 -0.31 3.91 25.74
C ALA A 269 -1.61 4.15 26.51
N ARG A 270 -1.58 5.14 27.40
CA ARG A 270 -2.74 5.62 28.14
C ARG A 270 -2.82 7.13 27.98
N GLY A 271 -4.01 7.64 27.74
CA GLY A 271 -4.20 9.07 27.49
C GLY A 271 -5.66 9.43 27.30
N ARG A 272 -5.92 10.74 27.19
CA ARG A 272 -7.27 11.23 26.91
C ARG A 272 -7.57 11.10 25.43
N VAL A 273 -8.76 10.60 25.11
CA VAL A 273 -9.27 10.51 23.75
C VAL A 273 -9.44 11.92 23.18
N ARG A 274 -8.89 12.15 21.99
CA ARG A 274 -9.15 13.32 21.16
C ARG A 274 -9.69 12.83 19.81
N VAL A 275 -10.98 13.05 19.57
CA VAL A 275 -11.64 12.65 18.32
C VAL A 275 -11.41 13.74 17.28
N MET A 276 -10.66 13.41 16.23
CA MET A 276 -10.23 14.34 15.18
C MET A 276 -10.53 13.72 13.82
N LEU A 277 -11.68 14.06 13.23
CA LEU A 277 -12.10 13.51 11.94
C LEU A 277 -11.31 14.14 10.79
N ALA A 278 -11.11 13.38 9.72
CA ALA A 278 -10.28 13.79 8.58
C ALA A 278 -10.75 15.06 7.84
N ASP A 279 -12.02 15.43 7.96
CA ASP A 279 -12.60 16.66 7.42
C ASP A 279 -12.74 17.79 8.46
N GLN A 280 -12.33 17.57 9.72
CA GLN A 280 -12.51 18.48 10.85
C GLN A 280 -11.20 18.75 11.61
N LEU A 281 -10.11 18.97 10.87
CA LEU A 281 -8.78 19.21 11.47
C LEU A 281 -8.42 20.68 11.66
N GLU A 282 -9.25 21.61 11.19
CA GLU A 282 -8.98 23.03 11.34
C GLU A 282 -9.03 23.42 12.84
N GLY A 283 -7.92 23.99 13.34
CA GLY A 283 -7.78 24.31 14.76
C GLY A 283 -7.61 23.10 15.68
N ALA A 284 -7.48 21.88 15.12
CA ALA A 284 -7.28 20.67 15.90
C ALA A 284 -5.98 20.75 16.72
N THR A 285 -6.10 20.49 18.01
CA THR A 285 -4.96 20.43 18.93
C THR A 285 -5.04 19.19 19.81
N ILE A 286 -3.90 18.53 19.97
CA ILE A 286 -3.72 17.35 20.82
C ILE A 286 -2.59 17.65 21.80
N VAL A 287 -2.64 17.18 23.04
CA VAL A 287 -1.51 17.31 23.99
C VAL A 287 -0.62 16.08 23.88
N GLU A 288 0.65 16.20 24.32
CA GLU A 288 1.56 15.05 24.31
C GLU A 288 0.98 13.90 25.16
N GLY A 289 0.92 12.70 24.57
CA GLY A 289 0.41 11.50 25.23
C GLY A 289 -1.11 11.27 25.10
N ASP A 290 -1.88 12.23 24.58
CA ASP A 290 -3.29 12.02 24.25
C ASP A 290 -3.49 10.91 23.20
N ILE A 291 -4.65 10.27 23.19
CA ILE A 291 -4.99 9.21 22.24
C ILE A 291 -5.74 9.84 21.06
N LEU A 292 -5.12 9.84 19.88
CA LEU A 292 -5.73 10.33 18.66
C LEU A 292 -6.73 9.30 18.14
N VAL A 293 -8.01 9.65 18.08
CA VAL A 293 -9.07 8.82 17.50
C VAL A 293 -9.59 9.50 16.25
N CYS A 294 -9.57 8.82 15.11
CA CYS A 294 -10.05 9.37 13.84
C CYS A 294 -10.77 8.31 13.02
N ASP A 295 -11.55 8.75 12.04
CA ASP A 295 -12.15 7.86 11.06
C ASP A 295 -11.06 7.23 10.18
N MET A 296 -10.15 8.07 9.69
CA MET A 296 -8.94 7.68 8.99
C MET A 296 -7.86 8.75 9.12
N THR A 297 -6.60 8.36 8.88
CA THR A 297 -5.51 9.34 8.80
C THR A 297 -5.34 9.87 7.38
N THR A 298 -5.11 11.17 7.31
CA THR A 298 -4.63 11.91 6.13
C THR A 298 -3.29 12.57 6.47
N PRO A 299 -2.52 13.04 5.48
CA PRO A 299 -1.25 13.73 5.75
C PRO A 299 -1.39 14.92 6.72
N ASP A 300 -2.56 15.54 6.77
CA ASP A 300 -2.88 16.65 7.68
C ASP A 300 -2.90 16.22 9.16
N HIS A 301 -3.05 14.93 9.46
CA HIS A 301 -2.98 14.39 10.82
C HIS A 301 -1.55 14.23 11.34
N LEU A 302 -0.53 14.29 10.47
CA LEU A 302 0.86 14.00 10.87
C LEU A 302 1.35 14.80 12.08
N PRO A 303 1.07 16.11 12.21
CA PRO A 303 1.44 16.87 13.40
C PRO A 303 0.77 16.35 14.67
N LEU A 304 -0.47 15.86 14.57
CA LEU A 304 -1.21 15.27 15.70
C LEU A 304 -0.66 13.89 16.06
N MET A 305 -0.41 13.05 15.06
CA MET A 305 0.14 11.69 15.23
C MET A 305 1.50 11.71 15.94
N ARG A 306 2.36 12.69 15.64
CA ARG A 306 3.66 12.85 16.31
C ARG A 306 3.53 13.04 17.83
N ARG A 307 2.51 13.77 18.27
CA ARG A 307 2.26 14.12 19.67
C ARG A 307 1.41 13.09 20.42
N ALA A 308 0.60 12.33 19.68
CA ALA A 308 -0.28 11.33 20.26
C ALA A 308 0.53 10.25 21.00
N GLY A 309 -0.02 9.76 22.12
CA GLY A 309 0.48 8.57 22.82
C GLY A 309 0.15 7.28 22.05
N ALA A 310 -1.01 7.22 21.41
CA ALA A 310 -1.40 6.18 20.46
C ALA A 310 -2.40 6.71 19.43
N ILE A 311 -2.56 5.96 18.34
CA ILE A 311 -3.50 6.26 17.26
C ILE A 311 -4.56 5.15 17.19
N VAL A 312 -5.82 5.54 17.07
CA VAL A 312 -6.95 4.63 16.83
C VAL A 312 -7.70 5.10 15.59
N THR A 313 -7.92 4.20 14.63
CA THR A 313 -8.68 4.50 13.42
C THR A 313 -9.89 3.59 13.24
N ASP A 314 -10.98 4.12 12.70
CA ASP A 314 -12.14 3.30 12.33
C ASP A 314 -11.88 2.50 11.07
N LEU A 315 -11.22 3.13 10.09
CA LEU A 315 -10.86 2.56 8.80
C LEU A 315 -9.36 2.26 8.72
N GLY A 316 -9.00 1.31 7.88
CA GLY A 316 -7.61 0.94 7.64
C GLY A 316 -7.28 -0.52 7.91
N GLY A 317 -6.20 -0.95 7.29
CA GLY A 317 -5.62 -2.28 7.37
C GLY A 317 -4.21 -2.25 7.93
N ILE A 318 -3.68 -3.43 8.26
CA ILE A 318 -2.38 -3.61 8.91
C ILE A 318 -1.21 -3.18 8.01
N LEU A 319 -1.42 -3.10 6.70
CA LEU A 319 -0.42 -2.65 5.73
C LEU A 319 -0.82 -1.35 5.02
N THR A 320 -1.81 -0.60 5.55
CA THR A 320 -2.13 0.74 5.01
C THR A 320 -1.01 1.74 5.28
N HIS A 321 -1.04 2.86 4.54
CA HIS A 321 -0.14 4.00 4.80
C HIS A 321 -0.22 4.48 6.25
N ALA A 322 -1.42 4.49 6.84
CA ALA A 322 -1.64 4.83 8.23
C ALA A 322 -0.85 3.93 9.19
N ALA A 323 -1.01 2.62 9.04
CA ALA A 323 -0.36 1.62 9.89
C ALA A 323 1.16 1.67 9.74
N ILE A 324 1.68 1.71 8.51
CA ILE A 324 3.12 1.82 8.26
C ILE A 324 3.67 3.10 8.88
N THR A 325 3.02 4.24 8.66
CA THR A 325 3.45 5.52 9.24
C THR A 325 3.50 5.49 10.77
N CYS A 326 2.52 4.85 11.43
CA CYS A 326 2.53 4.73 12.89
C CYS A 326 3.73 3.91 13.40
N ARG A 327 4.12 2.84 12.69
CA ARG A 327 5.32 2.06 13.01
C ARG A 327 6.57 2.90 12.89
N GLU A 328 6.70 3.67 11.81
CA GLU A 328 7.86 4.56 11.60
C GLU A 328 7.95 5.69 12.64
N LEU A 329 6.81 6.15 13.16
CA LEU A 329 6.76 7.10 14.27
C LEU A 329 6.99 6.45 15.64
N GLY A 330 7.10 5.12 15.72
CA GLY A 330 7.22 4.38 16.97
C GLY A 330 6.00 4.52 17.88
N LYS A 331 4.80 4.70 17.30
CA LYS A 331 3.56 4.95 18.04
C LYS A 331 2.66 3.69 18.04
N PRO A 332 2.14 3.28 19.21
CA PRO A 332 1.09 2.26 19.28
C PRO A 332 -0.11 2.65 18.42
N CYS A 333 -0.62 1.72 17.64
CA CYS A 333 -1.70 2.00 16.69
C CYS A 333 -2.65 0.82 16.54
N VAL A 334 -3.95 1.09 16.68
CA VAL A 334 -5.04 0.14 16.43
C VAL A 334 -5.89 0.66 15.29
N VAL A 335 -5.92 -0.07 14.18
CA VAL A 335 -6.66 0.31 12.95
C VAL A 335 -7.88 -0.57 12.75
N GLY A 336 -8.83 -0.08 11.96
CA GLY A 336 -9.97 -0.89 11.53
C GLY A 336 -10.96 -1.21 12.67
N THR A 337 -11.10 -0.33 13.65
CA THR A 337 -12.04 -0.53 14.77
C THR A 337 -13.52 -0.39 14.39
N LYS A 338 -13.79 0.10 13.16
CA LYS A 338 -15.12 0.31 12.55
C LYS A 338 -16.02 1.34 13.24
N SER A 339 -15.78 1.65 14.51
CA SER A 339 -16.69 2.44 15.35
C SER A 339 -16.02 3.20 16.50
N GLY A 340 -14.69 3.26 16.56
CA GLY A 340 -13.94 3.98 17.58
C GLY A 340 -14.33 5.45 17.72
N THR A 341 -14.52 6.16 16.61
CA THR A 341 -14.98 7.57 16.64
C THR A 341 -16.37 7.76 17.26
N LYS A 342 -17.17 6.70 17.34
CA LYS A 342 -18.53 6.71 17.90
C LYS A 342 -18.59 6.17 19.32
N VAL A 343 -17.72 5.21 19.65
CA VAL A 343 -17.69 4.50 20.94
C VAL A 343 -16.85 5.24 21.98
N LEU A 344 -15.76 5.88 21.55
CA LEU A 344 -14.83 6.62 22.42
C LEU A 344 -15.27 8.08 22.53
N ALA A 345 -15.38 8.60 23.75
CA ALA A 345 -15.83 9.95 24.01
C ALA A 345 -14.66 10.94 24.13
N GLU A 346 -14.84 12.18 23.65
CA GLU A 346 -13.85 13.26 23.80
C GLU A 346 -13.45 13.44 25.28
N GLY A 347 -12.15 13.44 25.55
CA GLY A 347 -11.57 13.60 26.88
C GLY A 347 -11.57 12.35 27.77
N GLU A 348 -12.20 11.25 27.31
CA GLU A 348 -12.26 9.97 28.01
C GLU A 348 -10.86 9.38 28.21
N LEU A 349 -10.57 8.87 29.40
CA LEU A 349 -9.29 8.23 29.69
C LEU A 349 -9.34 6.76 29.27
N VAL A 350 -8.43 6.37 28.37
CA VAL A 350 -8.38 4.99 27.84
C VAL A 350 -6.97 4.43 27.85
N GLU A 351 -6.88 3.11 27.84
CA GLU A 351 -5.67 2.34 27.52
C GLU A 351 -5.82 1.79 26.10
N VAL A 352 -4.83 2.04 25.25
CA VAL A 352 -4.66 1.37 23.96
C VAL A 352 -3.58 0.31 24.14
N ASP A 353 -3.95 -0.96 24.05
CA ASP A 353 -3.05 -2.11 24.06
C ASP A 353 -2.94 -2.65 22.63
N ALA A 354 -2.06 -2.01 21.85
CA ALA A 354 -1.91 -2.31 20.44
C ALA A 354 -1.22 -3.65 20.21
N ASP A 355 -0.46 -4.19 21.17
CA ASP A 355 0.07 -5.57 21.10
C ASP A 355 -1.04 -6.62 20.94
N ARG A 356 -2.24 -6.30 21.44
CA ARG A 356 -3.42 -7.17 21.40
C ARG A 356 -4.54 -6.63 20.51
N GLY A 357 -4.38 -5.43 19.98
CA GLY A 357 -5.38 -4.76 19.13
C GLY A 357 -6.64 -4.35 19.89
N ILE A 358 -6.54 -3.96 21.17
CA ILE A 358 -7.70 -3.69 22.03
C ILE A 358 -7.61 -2.34 22.74
N ILE A 359 -8.77 -1.76 23.03
CA ILE A 359 -8.91 -0.51 23.77
C ILE A 359 -9.78 -0.77 25.02
N ARG A 360 -9.38 -0.19 26.17
CA ARG A 360 -10.08 -0.30 27.46
C ARG A 360 -10.31 1.07 28.07
N ARG A 361 -11.39 1.22 28.84
CA ARG A 361 -11.60 2.36 29.75
C ARG A 361 -10.75 2.18 31.01
N ILE A 362 -10.28 3.28 31.58
CA ILE A 362 -9.52 3.29 32.84
C ILE A 362 -10.23 4.12 33.90
#